data_AF-A0A1D2R1T4-F1
#
_entry.id   AF-A0A1D2R1T4-F1
#
_cell.length_a   1.000
_cell.length_b   1.000
_cell.length_c   1.000
_cell.angle_alpha   90.00
_cell.angle_beta   90.00
_cell.angle_gamma   90.00
#
_symmetry.space_group_name_H-M   'P 1'
#
loop_
_entity.id
_entity.type
_entity.pdbx_description
1 polymer ?
#
loop_
_entity_poly.entity_id
_entity_poly.type
_entity_poly.pdbx_seq_one_letter_code
_entity_poly.pdbx_strand_id
1 'polypeptide(L)'
;KALKEHPEYLPPRGESEIPYHLVPVGRIKRIFYPEKRVPKIMNNAADDLEIKARRLIKIFSKEIPIEKIGVTGSILIGVHRPDSDIDLVIYGRKNFMLARDLLKKLIRGGIIDQLDEKEWEGAYRKRVGNKDPDYYTFEEFLQHEKRKFNKGVISGTKFDILMVLDDDEEDKAGKEKGWRKIGKIKLQGVVEDDSYAFSYPARYGIWSIEGIRELISFTHTYMGQAENGEKIEVSGVLEEDEEGSRRVIVGTTREAVGEYIKVLEV
;
A
#
# COMPACT_ATOMS: atom_id res chain seq x y z
N LYS A 1 -4.90 5.31 26.16
CA LYS A 1 -5.50 6.10 27.27
C LYS A 1 -6.87 6.66 26.87
N ALA A 2 -6.96 7.44 25.78
CA ALA A 2 -8.23 8.01 25.29
C ALA A 2 -9.36 6.97 25.08
N LEU A 3 -9.08 5.78 24.55
CA LEU A 3 -10.13 4.78 24.28
C LEU A 3 -10.68 4.08 25.53
N LYS A 4 -9.98 4.13 26.66
CA LYS A 4 -10.52 3.58 27.93
C LYS A 4 -11.74 4.36 28.41
N GLU A 5 -11.81 5.64 28.06
CA GLU A 5 -12.92 6.54 28.39
C GLU A 5 -14.00 6.57 27.29
N HIS A 6 -13.76 5.87 26.16
CA HIS A 6 -14.66 5.80 25.01
C HIS A 6 -14.79 4.36 24.48
N PRO A 7 -15.45 3.46 25.24
CA PRO A 7 -15.61 2.05 24.85
C PRO A 7 -16.40 1.88 23.54
N GLU A 8 -17.21 2.86 23.14
CA GLU A 8 -17.94 2.87 21.88
C GLU A 8 -17.05 2.89 20.62
N TYR A 9 -15.75 3.14 20.78
CA TYR A 9 -14.78 3.08 19.69
C TYR A 9 -13.91 1.82 19.75
N LEU A 10 -14.24 0.88 20.63
CA LEU A 10 -13.59 -0.42 20.76
C LEU A 10 -14.50 -1.53 20.18
N PRO A 11 -13.93 -2.55 19.54
CA PRO A 11 -14.68 -3.71 19.10
C PRO A 11 -15.32 -4.44 20.29
N PRO A 12 -16.51 -5.03 20.09
CA PRO A 12 -17.09 -5.97 21.03
C PRO A 12 -16.08 -7.03 21.48
N ARG A 13 -16.18 -7.41 22.76
CA ARG A 13 -15.25 -8.35 23.38
C ARG A 13 -15.35 -9.71 22.67
N GLY A 14 -14.23 -10.18 22.13
CA GLY A 14 -14.12 -11.48 21.47
C GLY A 14 -14.23 -11.45 19.94
N GLU A 15 -14.49 -10.29 19.33
CA GLU A 15 -14.56 -10.18 17.85
C GLU A 15 -13.18 -10.12 17.17
N SER A 16 -12.12 -9.76 17.89
CA SER A 16 -10.76 -9.75 17.34
C SER A 16 -9.73 -9.98 18.43
N GLU A 17 -8.69 -10.74 18.07
CA GLU A 17 -7.48 -10.92 18.88
C GLU A 17 -6.66 -9.63 18.98
N ILE A 18 -6.82 -8.72 18.00
CA ILE A 18 -6.09 -7.46 17.92
C ILE A 18 -7.06 -6.29 18.14
N PRO A 19 -6.81 -5.41 19.11
CA PRO A 19 -7.64 -4.23 19.31
C PRO A 19 -7.50 -3.28 18.10
N TYR A 20 -8.61 -3.01 17.43
CA TYR A 20 -8.71 -1.96 16.40
C TYR A 20 -9.64 -0.86 16.88
N HIS A 21 -9.62 0.29 16.19
CA HIS A 21 -10.57 1.36 16.46
C HIS A 21 -11.74 1.24 15.50
N LEU A 22 -12.95 1.40 16.02
CA LEU A 22 -14.14 1.56 15.18
C LEU A 22 -14.77 2.91 15.43
N VAL A 23 -15.48 3.43 14.44
CA VAL A 23 -16.26 4.67 14.57
C VAL A 23 -17.71 4.31 14.24
N PRO A 24 -18.65 4.38 15.21
CA PRO A 24 -20.05 4.14 14.92
C PRO A 24 -20.54 5.09 13.83
N VAL A 25 -21.33 4.59 12.87
CA VAL A 25 -21.77 5.37 11.69
C VAL A 25 -22.44 6.68 12.10
N GLY A 26 -23.30 6.67 13.12
CA GLY A 26 -23.98 7.86 13.64
C GLY A 26 -23.06 8.90 14.30
N ARG A 27 -21.76 8.59 14.51
CA ARG A 27 -20.76 9.50 15.06
C ARG A 27 -19.80 10.05 14.01
N ILE A 28 -19.93 9.62 12.75
CA ILE A 28 -19.12 10.14 11.65
C ILE A 28 -19.56 11.58 11.36
N LYS A 29 -18.71 12.56 11.68
CA LYS A 29 -18.99 13.98 11.41
C LYS A 29 -18.74 14.37 9.96
N ARG A 30 -17.73 13.75 9.32
CA ARG A 30 -17.29 14.08 7.98
C ARG A 30 -16.49 12.93 7.38
N ILE A 31 -16.71 12.68 6.09
CA ILE A 31 -15.90 11.79 5.27
C ILE A 31 -15.04 12.66 4.34
N PHE A 32 -13.77 12.33 4.23
CA PHE A 32 -12.83 12.98 3.32
C PHE A 32 -12.54 12.03 2.16
N TYR A 33 -12.84 12.50 0.95
CA TYR A 33 -12.70 11.73 -0.27
C TYR A 33 -11.48 12.25 -1.06
N PRO A 34 -10.48 11.40 -1.38
CA PRO A 34 -9.24 11.82 -2.04
C PRO A 34 -9.46 12.63 -3.32
N GLU A 35 -10.38 12.20 -4.17
CA GLU A 35 -10.71 12.83 -5.45
C GLU A 35 -11.41 14.18 -5.28
N LYS A 36 -12.13 14.40 -4.16
CA LYS A 36 -12.80 15.70 -3.89
C LYS A 36 -11.84 16.79 -3.43
N ARG A 37 -10.60 16.45 -3.03
CA ARG A 37 -9.57 17.43 -2.67
C ARG A 37 -8.88 18.01 -3.90
N VAL A 38 -8.76 17.24 -4.99
CA VAL A 38 -8.06 17.63 -6.22
C VAL A 38 -8.59 18.93 -6.84
N PRO A 39 -9.91 19.12 -7.08
CA PRO A 39 -10.42 20.37 -7.64
C PRO A 39 -10.09 21.61 -6.79
N LYS A 40 -10.02 21.46 -5.46
CA LYS A 40 -9.68 22.56 -4.54
C LYS A 40 -8.22 22.98 -4.72
N ILE A 41 -7.31 22.00 -4.76
CA ILE A 41 -5.88 22.24 -5.00
C ILE A 41 -5.65 22.83 -6.40
N MET A 42 -6.37 22.32 -7.40
CA MET A 42 -6.23 22.79 -8.79
C MET A 42 -6.65 24.26 -8.95
N ASN A 43 -7.74 24.67 -8.28
CA ASN A 43 -8.27 26.03 -8.35
C ASN A 43 -7.51 27.01 -7.44
N ASN A 44 -7.21 26.60 -6.20
CA ASN A 44 -6.57 27.46 -5.22
C ASN A 44 -5.70 26.63 -4.26
N ALA A 45 -4.45 26.38 -4.67
CA ALA A 45 -3.43 25.78 -3.81
C ALA A 45 -3.06 26.76 -2.68
N ALA A 46 -3.22 26.34 -1.43
CA ALA A 46 -3.09 27.22 -0.27
C ALA A 46 -1.64 27.53 0.14
N ASP A 47 -0.69 26.66 -0.21
CA ASP A 47 0.72 26.75 0.18
C ASP A 47 1.66 26.04 -0.80
N ASP A 48 2.97 26.07 -0.51
CA ASP A 48 4.01 25.45 -1.33
C ASP A 48 3.82 23.95 -1.55
N LEU A 49 3.36 23.22 -0.51
CA LEU A 49 3.15 21.78 -0.64
C LEU A 49 1.99 21.49 -1.59
N GLU A 50 0.89 22.24 -1.49
CA GLU A 50 -0.23 22.11 -2.43
C GLU A 50 0.14 22.58 -3.84
N ILE A 51 1.04 23.56 -3.99
CA ILE A 51 1.55 23.97 -5.31
C ILE A 51 2.33 22.81 -5.95
N LYS A 52 3.15 22.09 -5.19
CA LYS A 52 3.88 20.91 -5.65
C LYS A 52 2.94 19.74 -5.95
N ALA A 53 1.93 19.49 -5.10
CA ALA A 53 0.89 18.50 -5.35
C ALA A 53 0.10 18.81 -6.63
N ARG A 54 -0.28 20.08 -6.84
CA ARG A 54 -0.92 20.55 -8.08
C ARG A 54 -0.06 20.31 -9.31
N ARG A 55 1.27 20.50 -9.20
CA ARG A 55 2.21 20.21 -10.29
C ARG A 55 2.21 18.73 -10.62
N LEU A 56 2.27 17.84 -9.62
CA LEU A 56 2.17 16.40 -9.85
C LEU A 56 0.84 16.02 -10.49
N ILE A 57 -0.30 16.50 -9.96
CA ILE A 57 -1.62 16.22 -10.51
C ILE A 57 -1.67 16.61 -11.99
N LYS A 58 -1.18 17.80 -12.37
CA LYS A 58 -1.10 18.24 -13.78
C LYS A 58 -0.20 17.39 -14.66
N ILE A 59 0.86 16.79 -14.10
CA ILE A 59 1.75 15.91 -14.85
C ILE A 59 1.06 14.57 -15.12
N PHE A 60 0.50 13.95 -14.08
CA PHE A 60 -0.18 12.65 -14.18
C PHE A 60 -1.49 12.74 -14.96
N SER A 61 -2.20 13.88 -14.89
CA SER A 61 -3.47 14.09 -15.60
C SER A 61 -3.32 14.19 -17.13
N LYS A 62 -2.09 14.10 -17.66
CA LYS A 62 -1.86 14.03 -19.12
C LYS A 62 -2.15 12.64 -19.69
N GLU A 63 -1.96 11.60 -18.87
CA GLU A 63 -2.13 10.19 -19.25
C GLU A 63 -3.29 9.54 -18.49
N ILE A 64 -3.68 10.11 -17.35
CA ILE A 64 -4.69 9.57 -16.44
C ILE A 64 -5.86 10.55 -16.37
N PRO A 65 -7.13 10.11 -16.47
CA PRO A 65 -8.27 10.99 -16.26
C PRO A 65 -8.20 11.66 -14.88
N ILE A 66 -8.43 12.98 -14.81
CA ILE A 66 -8.22 13.74 -13.58
C ILE A 66 -9.13 13.28 -12.44
N GLU A 67 -10.32 12.78 -12.77
CA GLU A 67 -11.28 12.17 -11.85
C GLU A 67 -10.80 10.84 -11.24
N LYS A 68 -9.78 10.22 -11.84
CA LYS A 68 -9.10 9.02 -11.33
C LYS A 68 -7.87 9.37 -10.50
N ILE A 69 -7.63 10.65 -10.21
CA ILE A 69 -6.54 11.13 -9.37
C ILE A 69 -7.11 11.71 -8.07
N GLY A 70 -6.54 11.33 -6.94
CA GLY A 70 -6.84 11.85 -5.61
C GLY A 70 -5.57 12.25 -4.87
N VAL A 71 -5.75 12.90 -3.72
CA VAL A 71 -4.69 13.10 -2.71
C VAL A 71 -5.18 12.56 -1.38
N THR A 72 -4.32 11.87 -0.63
CA THR A 72 -4.63 11.33 0.70
C THR A 72 -3.74 11.94 1.78
N GLY A 73 -3.74 11.32 2.96
CA GLY A 73 -2.86 11.69 4.06
C GLY A 73 -3.10 13.11 4.57
N SER A 74 -2.01 13.81 4.87
CA SER A 74 -2.06 15.10 5.55
C SER A 74 -2.67 16.22 4.69
N ILE A 75 -2.49 16.17 3.36
CA ILE A 75 -3.05 17.13 2.40
C ILE A 75 -4.57 16.99 2.26
N LEU A 76 -5.09 15.76 2.35
CA LEU A 76 -6.53 15.49 2.23
C LEU A 76 -7.33 16.19 3.34
N ILE A 77 -6.82 16.14 4.56
CA ILE A 77 -7.47 16.71 5.74
C ILE A 77 -6.94 18.11 6.11
N GLY A 78 -5.91 18.60 5.42
CA GLY A 78 -5.36 19.95 5.59
C GLY A 78 -4.54 20.13 6.87
N VAL A 79 -3.84 19.08 7.32
CA VAL A 79 -2.96 19.12 8.51
C VAL A 79 -1.48 18.91 8.15
N HIS A 80 -1.17 19.02 6.86
CA HIS A 80 0.20 18.92 6.38
C HIS A 80 1.07 20.06 6.91
N ARG A 81 2.36 19.76 6.95
CA ARG A 81 3.43 20.66 7.36
C ARG A 81 4.42 20.82 6.20
N PRO A 82 5.32 21.82 6.26
CA PRO A 82 6.33 22.00 5.21
C PRO A 82 7.21 20.77 4.94
N ASP A 83 7.41 19.90 5.94
CA ASP A 83 8.19 18.66 5.86
C ASP A 83 7.35 17.42 5.44
N SER A 84 6.07 17.60 5.14
CA SER A 84 5.19 16.51 4.74
C SER A 84 5.48 16.04 3.31
N ASP A 85 5.24 14.76 3.08
CA ASP A 85 5.18 14.16 1.75
C ASP A 85 3.83 14.42 1.06
N ILE A 86 3.78 14.12 -0.23
CA ILE A 86 2.56 14.15 -1.04
C ILE A 86 2.12 12.71 -1.31
N ASP A 87 0.95 12.31 -0.79
CA ASP A 87 0.37 11.01 -1.08
C ASP A 87 -0.68 11.15 -2.21
N LEU A 88 -0.30 10.77 -3.44
CA LEU A 88 -1.25 10.65 -4.54
C LEU A 88 -1.99 9.32 -4.46
N VAL A 89 -3.26 9.37 -4.84
CA VAL A 89 -4.11 8.19 -5.05
C VAL A 89 -4.46 8.12 -6.52
N ILE A 90 -4.34 6.93 -7.12
CA ILE A 90 -4.80 6.65 -8.47
C ILE A 90 -5.84 5.54 -8.41
N TYR A 91 -7.03 5.84 -8.92
CA TYR A 91 -8.15 4.91 -8.96
C TYR A 91 -8.08 4.05 -10.22
N GLY A 92 -8.26 2.74 -10.05
CA GLY A 92 -8.28 1.76 -11.13
C GLY A 92 -6.89 1.19 -11.46
N ARG A 93 -6.79 -0.13 -11.59
CA ARG A 93 -5.51 -0.81 -11.85
C ARG A 93 -4.84 -0.35 -13.13
N LYS A 94 -5.62 -0.22 -14.21
CA LYS A 94 -5.11 0.25 -15.50
C LYS A 94 -4.47 1.64 -15.38
N ASN A 95 -5.11 2.56 -14.66
CA ASN A 95 -4.60 3.92 -14.48
C ASN A 95 -3.34 3.93 -13.63
N PHE A 96 -3.27 3.09 -12.60
CA PHE A 96 -2.08 2.96 -11.78
C PHE A 96 -0.88 2.43 -12.57
N MET A 97 -1.09 1.45 -13.46
CA MET A 97 -0.03 0.97 -14.36
C MET A 97 0.47 2.08 -15.31
N LEU A 98 -0.45 2.88 -15.87
CA LEU A 98 -0.09 4.07 -16.65
C LEU A 98 0.71 5.08 -15.81
N ALA A 99 0.34 5.27 -14.53
CA ALA A 99 1.07 6.14 -13.61
C ALA A 99 2.51 5.65 -13.38
N ARG A 100 2.71 4.35 -13.13
CA ARG A 100 4.04 3.75 -12.96
C ARG A 100 4.90 3.96 -14.21
N ASP A 101 4.34 3.71 -15.38
CA ASP A 101 5.08 3.85 -16.64
C ASP A 101 5.39 5.31 -16.99
N LEU A 102 4.48 6.22 -16.70
CA LEU A 102 4.74 7.66 -16.80
C LEU A 102 5.85 8.07 -15.82
N LEU A 103 5.81 7.62 -14.56
CA LEU A 103 6.83 7.93 -13.56
C LEU A 103 8.21 7.44 -13.99
N LYS A 104 8.32 6.21 -14.52
CA LYS A 104 9.58 5.70 -15.11
C LYS A 104 10.14 6.64 -16.19
N LYS A 105 9.28 7.13 -17.09
CA LYS A 105 9.68 8.07 -18.17
C LYS A 105 10.10 9.42 -17.61
N LEU A 106 9.37 9.96 -16.63
CA LEU A 106 9.67 11.25 -15.99
C LEU A 106 10.99 11.23 -15.22
N ILE A 107 11.28 10.11 -14.54
CA ILE A 107 12.56 9.88 -13.88
C ILE A 107 13.69 9.83 -14.91
N ARG A 108 13.54 9.03 -15.97
CA ARG A 108 14.55 8.94 -17.02
C ARG A 108 14.81 10.29 -17.72
N GLY A 109 13.77 11.11 -17.83
CA GLY A 109 13.85 12.46 -18.42
C GLY A 109 14.32 13.55 -17.46
N GLY A 110 14.62 13.26 -16.19
CA GLY A 110 15.05 14.25 -15.20
C GLY A 110 13.98 15.25 -14.78
N ILE A 111 12.69 14.95 -14.99
CA ILE A 111 11.56 15.81 -14.60
C ILE A 111 11.16 15.53 -13.14
N ILE A 112 11.30 14.28 -12.72
CA ILE A 112 11.10 13.80 -11.35
C ILE A 112 12.40 13.14 -10.91
N ASP A 113 12.85 13.44 -9.70
CA ASP A 113 14.05 12.83 -9.15
C ASP A 113 13.70 11.48 -8.49
N GLN A 114 14.67 10.56 -8.45
CA GLN A 114 14.59 9.38 -7.60
C GLN A 114 14.87 9.78 -6.16
N LEU A 115 14.41 8.94 -5.22
CA LEU A 115 14.83 9.06 -3.82
C LEU A 115 16.33 8.82 -3.71
N ASP A 116 17.00 9.63 -2.90
CA ASP A 116 18.40 9.44 -2.54
C ASP A 116 18.58 8.32 -1.49
N GLU A 117 19.83 7.95 -1.20
CA GLU A 117 20.15 6.88 -0.25
C GLU A 117 19.61 7.17 1.16
N LYS A 118 19.72 8.42 1.63
CA LYS A 118 19.23 8.83 2.96
C LYS A 118 17.71 8.76 3.04
N GLU A 119 17.01 9.09 1.96
CA GLU A 119 15.56 8.95 1.85
C GLU A 119 15.14 7.49 1.86
N TRP A 120 15.88 6.61 1.17
CA TRP A 120 15.68 5.18 1.22
C TRP A 120 15.95 4.58 2.59
N GLU A 121 17.04 4.96 3.27
CA GLU A 121 17.32 4.56 4.65
C GLU A 121 16.21 5.01 5.61
N GLY A 122 15.65 6.20 5.38
CA GLY A 122 14.50 6.70 6.11
C GLY A 122 13.26 5.83 5.90
N ALA A 123 12.96 5.45 4.65
CA ALA A 123 11.85 4.55 4.33
C ALA A 123 12.05 3.15 4.93
N TYR A 124 13.28 2.62 4.84
CA TYR A 124 13.67 1.36 5.45
C TYR A 124 13.50 1.37 6.96
N ARG A 125 14.02 2.38 7.67
CA ARG A 125 13.84 2.49 9.12
C ARG A 125 12.39 2.58 9.55
N LYS A 126 11.54 3.29 8.80
CA LYS A 126 10.09 3.36 9.07
C LYS A 126 9.38 2.01 8.89
N ARG A 127 9.80 1.21 7.92
CA ARG A 127 9.12 -0.04 7.52
C ARG A 127 9.72 -1.32 8.14
N VAL A 128 11.01 -1.29 8.42
CA VAL A 128 11.82 -2.44 8.86
C VAL A 128 12.51 -2.13 10.19
N GLY A 129 12.94 -0.89 10.45
CA GLY A 129 13.82 -0.52 11.56
C GLY A 129 13.32 -0.74 13.00
N ASN A 130 12.08 -1.17 13.20
CA ASN A 130 11.56 -1.64 14.51
C ASN A 130 11.45 -3.17 14.59
N LYS A 131 11.95 -3.88 13.57
CA LYS A 131 11.85 -5.31 13.38
C LYS A 131 13.28 -5.87 13.31
N ASP A 132 13.44 -7.14 13.62
CA ASP A 132 14.73 -7.85 13.61
C ASP A 132 15.49 -7.66 12.26
N PRO A 133 16.61 -6.93 12.20
CA PRO A 133 17.28 -6.63 10.94
C PRO A 133 17.81 -7.88 10.21
N ASP A 134 17.87 -9.04 10.87
CA ASP A 134 18.37 -10.28 10.30
C ASP A 134 17.41 -10.88 9.25
N TYR A 135 16.12 -10.50 9.24
CA TYR A 135 15.17 -11.08 8.29
C TYR A 135 14.97 -10.27 7.01
N TYR A 136 15.38 -9.00 6.89
CA TYR A 136 15.22 -8.22 5.65
C TYR A 136 16.18 -7.02 5.60
N THR A 137 17.27 -7.16 4.86
CA THR A 137 18.35 -6.17 4.82
C THR A 137 17.95 -4.91 4.05
N PHE A 138 18.70 -3.82 4.25
CA PHE A 138 18.52 -2.59 3.48
C PHE A 138 18.70 -2.81 1.98
N GLU A 139 19.66 -3.63 1.58
CA GLU A 139 19.94 -3.94 0.17
C GLU A 139 18.76 -4.68 -0.48
N GLU A 140 18.24 -5.73 0.17
CA GLU A 140 17.05 -6.44 -0.29
C GLU A 140 15.85 -5.49 -0.39
N PHE A 141 15.60 -4.68 0.65
CA PHE A 141 14.55 -3.67 0.64
C PHE A 141 14.69 -2.70 -0.53
N LEU A 142 15.89 -2.19 -0.77
CA LEU A 142 16.16 -1.20 -1.81
C LEU A 142 15.96 -1.78 -3.21
N GLN A 143 16.40 -3.01 -3.45
CA GLN A 143 16.18 -3.73 -4.70
C GLN A 143 14.69 -3.87 -5.01
N HIS A 144 13.90 -4.25 -4.00
CA HIS A 144 12.45 -4.37 -4.14
C HIS A 144 11.74 -3.03 -4.32
N GLU A 145 12.14 -1.97 -3.60
CA GLU A 145 11.46 -0.69 -3.73
C GLU A 145 11.75 0.01 -5.06
N LYS A 146 12.98 -0.08 -5.58
CA LYS A 146 13.38 0.61 -6.81
C LYS A 146 12.60 0.15 -8.05
N ARG A 147 12.14 -1.11 -8.08
CA ARG A 147 11.33 -1.68 -9.17
C ARG A 147 9.83 -1.36 -9.08
N LYS A 148 9.35 -0.83 -7.95
CA LYS A 148 7.92 -0.51 -7.78
C LYS A 148 7.49 0.70 -8.60
N PHE A 149 8.38 1.67 -8.80
CA PHE A 149 8.09 2.92 -9.52
C PHE A 149 6.78 3.57 -9.08
N ASN A 150 6.62 3.71 -7.77
CA ASN A 150 5.47 4.37 -7.14
C ASN A 150 5.90 5.45 -6.14
N LYS A 151 7.16 5.90 -6.22
CA LYS A 151 7.74 6.95 -5.37
C LYS A 151 8.66 7.84 -6.20
N GLY A 152 8.75 9.10 -5.82
CA GLY A 152 9.71 10.03 -6.42
C GLY A 152 9.83 11.30 -5.60
N VAL A 153 10.63 12.22 -6.12
CA VAL A 153 10.85 13.55 -5.53
C VAL A 153 10.52 14.61 -6.57
N ILE A 154 9.66 15.56 -6.20
CA ILE A 154 9.32 16.71 -7.03
C ILE A 154 9.75 17.97 -6.30
N SER A 155 10.71 18.71 -6.87
CA SER A 155 11.19 19.98 -6.29
C SER A 155 11.56 19.86 -4.81
N GLY A 156 12.31 18.79 -4.45
CA GLY A 156 12.75 18.49 -3.09
C GLY A 156 11.68 17.93 -2.14
N THR A 157 10.48 17.61 -2.64
CA THR A 157 9.41 17.01 -1.85
C THR A 157 9.12 15.58 -2.31
N LYS A 158 9.20 14.63 -1.38
CA LYS A 158 8.85 13.23 -1.62
C LYS A 158 7.35 13.08 -1.91
N PHE A 159 7.04 12.16 -2.80
CA PHE A 159 5.67 11.75 -3.03
C PHE A 159 5.57 10.23 -3.24
N ASP A 160 4.43 9.70 -2.85
CA ASP A 160 4.02 8.33 -3.07
C ASP A 160 2.81 8.29 -4.01
N ILE A 161 2.72 7.22 -4.82
CA ILE A 161 1.53 6.91 -5.61
C ILE A 161 0.93 5.62 -5.06
N LEU A 162 -0.31 5.71 -4.59
CA LEU A 162 -1.07 4.61 -4.04
C LEU A 162 -2.18 4.24 -5.02
N MET A 163 -2.42 2.94 -5.19
CA MET A 163 -3.55 2.45 -5.98
C MET A 163 -4.78 2.29 -5.08
N VAL A 164 -5.93 2.68 -5.60
CA VAL A 164 -7.24 2.32 -5.07
C VAL A 164 -8.00 1.60 -6.18
N LEU A 165 -8.61 0.46 -5.86
CA LEU A 165 -9.43 -0.27 -6.83
C LEU A 165 -10.69 0.53 -7.16
N ASP A 166 -11.13 0.47 -8.40
CA ASP A 166 -12.49 0.90 -8.74
C ASP A 166 -13.52 -0.08 -8.16
N ASP A 167 -14.76 0.37 -7.92
CA ASP A 167 -15.81 -0.45 -7.30
C ASP A 167 -16.00 -1.81 -8.01
N ASP A 168 -15.94 -1.83 -9.35
CA ASP A 168 -16.08 -3.07 -10.13
C ASP A 168 -14.85 -3.99 -10.05
N GLU A 169 -13.67 -3.44 -9.75
CA GLU A 169 -12.45 -4.21 -9.51
C GLU A 169 -12.45 -4.79 -8.10
N GLU A 170 -12.95 -4.05 -7.10
CA GLU A 170 -13.15 -4.52 -5.73
C GLU A 170 -14.14 -5.69 -5.71
N ASP A 171 -15.27 -5.57 -6.42
CA ASP A 171 -16.25 -6.65 -6.56
C ASP A 171 -15.64 -7.92 -7.19
N LYS A 172 -14.73 -7.75 -8.16
CA LYS A 172 -14.02 -8.87 -8.82
C LYS A 172 -12.90 -9.46 -7.96
N ALA A 173 -12.27 -8.68 -7.07
CA ALA A 173 -11.27 -9.16 -6.13
C ALA A 173 -11.86 -10.14 -5.10
N GLY A 174 -13.19 -10.17 -4.98
CA GLY A 174 -13.95 -11.12 -4.18
C GLY A 174 -14.16 -10.62 -2.76
N LYS A 175 -15.28 -11.05 -2.16
CA LYS A 175 -15.64 -10.67 -0.80
C LYS A 175 -14.77 -11.39 0.22
N GLU A 176 -14.55 -10.74 1.37
CA GLU A 176 -13.96 -11.41 2.52
C GLU A 176 -14.83 -12.61 2.92
N LYS A 177 -14.18 -13.79 2.97
CA LYS A 177 -14.75 -15.01 3.54
C LYS A 177 -14.43 -15.07 5.04
N GLY A 178 -15.12 -15.94 5.76
CA GLY A 178 -14.73 -16.31 7.14
C GLY A 178 -13.44 -17.12 7.11
N TRP A 179 -12.31 -16.47 7.39
CA TRP A 179 -11.00 -17.13 7.44
C TRP A 179 -10.61 -17.43 8.87
N ARG A 180 -10.15 -18.66 9.13
CA ARG A 180 -9.64 -19.10 10.43
C ARG A 180 -8.13 -19.27 10.38
N LYS A 181 -7.42 -18.66 11.33
CA LYS A 181 -5.97 -18.85 11.49
C LYS A 181 -5.66 -20.31 11.86
N ILE A 182 -4.74 -20.92 11.12
CA ILE A 182 -4.23 -22.26 11.38
C ILE A 182 -2.92 -22.21 12.15
N GLY A 183 -1.98 -21.35 11.71
CA GLY A 183 -0.66 -21.25 12.33
C GLY A 183 0.35 -20.53 11.45
N LYS A 184 1.56 -20.30 11.98
CA LYS A 184 2.66 -19.72 11.19
C LYS A 184 3.17 -20.72 10.16
N ILE A 185 3.51 -20.24 8.98
CA ILE A 185 4.09 -21.04 7.89
C ILE A 185 5.22 -20.27 7.22
N LYS A 186 6.23 -21.01 6.75
CA LYS A 186 7.22 -20.54 5.79
C LYS A 186 7.17 -21.44 4.55
N LEU A 187 7.10 -20.85 3.37
CA LEU A 187 7.06 -21.58 2.12
C LEU A 187 7.80 -20.83 1.01
N GLN A 188 8.11 -21.56 -0.06
CA GLN A 188 8.62 -21.02 -1.31
C GLN A 188 7.65 -21.37 -2.44
N GLY A 189 7.52 -20.49 -3.42
CA GLY A 189 6.59 -20.66 -4.54
C GLY A 189 6.90 -19.71 -5.69
N VAL A 190 6.10 -19.79 -6.74
CA VAL A 190 6.16 -18.86 -7.88
C VAL A 190 4.89 -18.02 -7.87
N VAL A 191 5.01 -16.73 -8.14
CA VAL A 191 3.82 -15.88 -8.33
C VAL A 191 3.22 -16.15 -9.70
N GLU A 192 1.99 -16.65 -9.77
CA GLU A 192 1.29 -16.86 -11.05
C GLU A 192 0.25 -15.80 -11.39
N ASP A 193 -0.05 -14.88 -10.45
CA ASP A 193 -0.86 -13.69 -10.71
C ASP A 193 -0.45 -12.53 -9.79
N ASP A 194 -0.07 -11.40 -10.38
CA ASP A 194 0.29 -10.16 -9.70
C ASP A 194 -0.70 -9.02 -10.02
N SER A 195 -1.86 -9.35 -10.60
CA SER A 195 -2.93 -8.42 -10.98
C SER A 195 -3.37 -7.46 -9.87
N TYR A 196 -3.20 -7.87 -8.61
CA TYR A 196 -3.57 -7.14 -7.40
C TYR A 196 -2.36 -6.93 -6.48
N ALA A 197 -1.13 -7.01 -6.99
CA ALA A 197 0.08 -6.83 -6.20
C ALA A 197 0.16 -5.42 -5.57
N PHE A 198 -0.40 -4.41 -6.24
CA PHE A 198 -0.43 -3.03 -5.76
C PHE A 198 -1.75 -2.62 -5.10
N SER A 199 -2.74 -3.50 -4.96
CA SER A 199 -3.96 -3.16 -4.21
C SER A 199 -3.69 -3.15 -2.72
N TYR A 200 -4.66 -2.68 -1.94
CA TYR A 200 -4.64 -2.83 -0.51
C TYR A 200 -5.87 -3.60 -0.03
N PRO A 201 -5.71 -4.80 0.53
CA PRO A 201 -4.44 -5.53 0.71
C PRO A 201 -3.83 -5.97 -0.65
N ALA A 202 -2.51 -6.17 -0.68
CA ALA A 202 -1.83 -6.71 -1.85
C ALA A 202 -2.14 -8.19 -1.97
N ARG A 203 -2.37 -8.70 -3.19
CA ARG A 203 -2.66 -10.11 -3.43
C ARG A 203 -1.77 -10.68 -4.52
N TYR A 204 -1.35 -11.92 -4.32
CA TYR A 204 -0.54 -12.71 -5.25
C TYR A 204 -1.12 -14.10 -5.38
N GLY A 205 -1.40 -14.55 -6.61
CA GLY A 205 -1.71 -15.95 -6.91
C GLY A 205 -0.46 -16.81 -6.72
N ILE A 206 -0.61 -17.90 -5.96
CA ILE A 206 0.45 -18.89 -5.65
C ILE A 206 -0.09 -20.33 -5.76
N TRP A 207 -0.75 -20.64 -6.87
CA TRP A 207 -1.57 -21.84 -7.07
C TRP A 207 -0.76 -23.13 -7.26
N SER A 208 0.52 -23.03 -7.59
CA SER A 208 1.42 -24.20 -7.70
C SER A 208 1.67 -24.89 -6.35
N ILE A 209 1.36 -24.22 -5.23
CA ILE A 209 1.47 -24.80 -3.90
C ILE A 209 0.16 -25.51 -3.55
N GLU A 210 0.22 -26.82 -3.35
CA GLU A 210 -0.96 -27.64 -3.09
C GLU A 210 -1.80 -27.11 -1.92
N GLY A 211 -3.06 -26.80 -2.20
CA GLY A 211 -4.04 -26.34 -1.22
C GLY A 211 -3.98 -24.84 -0.89
N ILE A 212 -3.01 -24.08 -1.39
CA ILE A 212 -2.88 -22.63 -1.14
C ILE A 212 -3.25 -21.86 -2.40
N ARG A 213 -4.20 -20.92 -2.27
CA ARG A 213 -4.72 -20.15 -3.43
C ARG A 213 -4.07 -18.79 -3.61
N GLU A 214 -3.72 -18.12 -2.52
CA GLU A 214 -3.19 -16.77 -2.59
C GLU A 214 -2.29 -16.45 -1.39
N LEU A 215 -1.45 -15.45 -1.60
CA LEU A 215 -0.75 -14.69 -0.59
C LEU A 215 -1.37 -13.30 -0.52
N ILE A 216 -1.71 -12.87 0.69
CA ILE A 216 -2.29 -11.54 0.94
C ILE A 216 -1.39 -10.76 1.89
N SER A 217 -1.17 -9.48 1.61
CA SER A 217 -0.39 -8.59 2.46
C SER A 217 -1.16 -7.35 2.90
N PHE A 218 -1.29 -7.19 4.22
CA PHE A 218 -1.90 -6.02 4.86
C PHE A 218 -0.89 -4.92 5.20
N THR A 219 0.35 -5.03 4.71
CA THR A 219 1.38 -4.00 4.86
C THR A 219 1.78 -3.40 3.53
N HIS A 220 1.87 -2.07 3.48
CA HIS A 220 2.37 -1.35 2.32
C HIS A 220 3.81 -1.72 1.92
N THR A 221 4.58 -2.32 2.84
CA THR A 221 5.95 -2.78 2.55
C THR A 221 5.97 -3.80 1.42
N TYR A 222 5.00 -4.71 1.36
CA TYR A 222 4.97 -5.78 0.36
C TYR A 222 3.94 -5.57 -0.75
N MET A 223 3.48 -4.33 -0.95
CA MET A 223 2.76 -3.97 -2.17
C MET A 223 3.74 -3.90 -3.35
N GLY A 224 3.38 -4.51 -4.48
CA GLY A 224 4.22 -4.58 -5.68
C GLY A 224 5.54 -5.31 -5.45
N GLN A 225 5.57 -6.25 -4.51
CA GLN A 225 6.79 -6.90 -4.05
C GLN A 225 7.34 -7.86 -5.11
N ALA A 226 6.46 -8.68 -5.68
CA ALA A 226 6.76 -9.72 -6.65
C ALA A 226 5.92 -9.53 -7.92
N GLU A 227 6.46 -9.98 -9.05
CA GLU A 227 5.83 -9.95 -10.37
C GLU A 227 5.55 -11.39 -10.84
N ASN A 228 4.66 -11.52 -11.82
CA ASN A 228 4.32 -12.82 -12.41
C ASN A 228 5.58 -13.57 -12.89
N GLY A 229 5.71 -14.84 -12.50
CA GLY A 229 6.82 -15.72 -12.83
C GLY A 229 7.99 -15.70 -11.84
N GLU A 230 7.98 -14.79 -10.85
CA GLU A 230 9.06 -14.70 -9.89
C GLU A 230 8.94 -15.72 -8.75
N LYS A 231 10.09 -16.28 -8.35
CA LYS A 231 10.19 -17.15 -7.19
C LYS A 231 10.25 -16.34 -5.91
N ILE A 232 9.40 -16.67 -4.94
CA ILE A 232 9.34 -15.99 -3.67
C ILE A 232 9.55 -16.95 -2.49
N GLU A 233 10.05 -16.40 -1.39
CA GLU A 233 9.92 -16.97 -0.05
C GLU A 233 8.97 -16.12 0.78
N VAL A 234 8.05 -16.79 1.46
CA VAL A 234 7.02 -16.16 2.29
C VAL A 234 7.12 -16.72 3.70
N SER A 235 7.11 -15.84 4.69
CA SER A 235 6.88 -16.18 6.09
C SER A 235 5.65 -15.43 6.57
N GLY A 236 4.64 -16.14 7.06
CA GLY A 236 3.34 -15.54 7.40
C GLY A 236 2.46 -16.47 8.21
N VAL A 237 1.15 -16.19 8.22
CA VAL A 237 0.14 -17.00 8.90
C VAL A 237 -0.76 -17.68 7.87
N LEU A 238 -0.86 -19.01 7.94
CA LEU A 238 -1.79 -19.80 7.15
C LEU A 238 -3.20 -19.61 7.69
N GLU A 239 -4.14 -19.34 6.80
CA GLU A 239 -5.57 -19.32 7.09
C GLU A 239 -6.32 -20.30 6.20
N GLU A 240 -7.47 -20.75 6.69
CA GLU A 240 -8.36 -21.69 6.00
C GLU A 240 -9.82 -21.20 6.11
N ASP A 241 -10.57 -21.24 5.00
CA ASP A 241 -12.01 -20.98 5.01
C ASP A 241 -12.82 -22.25 5.30
N GLU A 242 -14.14 -22.12 5.46
CA GLU A 242 -15.04 -23.26 5.74
C GLU A 242 -15.07 -24.31 4.61
N GLU A 243 -14.68 -23.93 3.39
CA GLU A 243 -14.60 -24.81 2.22
C GLU A 243 -13.24 -25.52 2.12
N GLY A 244 -12.32 -25.29 3.07
CA GLY A 244 -10.97 -25.87 3.10
C GLY A 244 -9.98 -25.18 2.17
N SER A 245 -10.34 -24.04 1.56
CA SER A 245 -9.40 -23.23 0.79
C SER A 245 -8.42 -22.54 1.74
N ARG A 246 -7.13 -22.48 1.37
CA ARG A 246 -6.11 -21.83 2.21
C ARG A 246 -5.47 -20.62 1.54
N ARG A 247 -4.99 -19.70 2.38
CA ARG A 247 -4.17 -18.54 1.98
C ARG A 247 -3.10 -18.26 3.02
N VAL A 248 -2.06 -17.52 2.64
CA VAL A 248 -1.04 -17.03 3.58
C VAL A 248 -1.19 -15.52 3.75
N ILE A 249 -1.27 -15.06 4.99
CA ILE A 249 -1.29 -13.64 5.35
C ILE A 249 0.09 -13.18 5.80
N VAL A 250 0.50 -12.01 5.29
CA VAL A 250 1.64 -11.24 5.78
C VAL A 250 1.17 -9.86 6.24
N GLY A 251 1.63 -9.41 7.40
CA GLY A 251 1.15 -8.17 8.03
C GLY A 251 0.04 -8.41 9.05
N THR A 252 0.04 -9.55 9.75
CA THR A 252 -1.02 -9.89 10.71
C THR A 252 -0.98 -9.04 11.98
N THR A 253 0.16 -8.41 12.27
CA THR A 253 0.32 -7.44 13.35
C THR A 253 0.86 -6.12 12.81
N ARG A 254 0.74 -5.04 13.59
CA ARG A 254 1.25 -3.72 13.21
C ARG A 254 2.76 -3.76 12.93
N GLU A 255 3.48 -4.54 13.71
CA GLU A 255 4.93 -4.71 13.62
C GLU A 255 5.31 -5.84 12.66
N ALA A 256 4.42 -6.81 12.38
CA ALA A 256 4.63 -7.92 11.45
C ALA A 256 6.04 -8.54 11.54
N VAL A 257 6.55 -8.75 12.76
CA VAL A 257 7.92 -9.21 13.00
C VAL A 257 8.03 -10.68 12.59
N GLY A 258 9.00 -10.98 11.72
CA GLY A 258 9.19 -12.32 11.16
C GLY A 258 8.20 -12.70 10.06
N GLU A 259 7.36 -11.75 9.60
CA GLU A 259 6.48 -11.94 8.46
C GLU A 259 7.01 -11.15 7.26
N TYR A 260 7.20 -11.81 6.13
CA TYR A 260 7.80 -11.20 4.95
C TYR A 260 7.42 -11.89 3.64
N ILE A 261 7.64 -11.16 2.55
CA ILE A 261 7.63 -11.64 1.16
C ILE A 261 8.95 -11.20 0.53
N LYS A 262 9.77 -12.15 0.09
CA LYS A 262 11.05 -11.90 -0.58
C LYS A 262 11.06 -12.56 -1.95
N VAL A 263 11.61 -11.90 -2.96
CA VAL A 263 11.94 -12.58 -4.23
C VAL A 263 13.33 -13.20 -4.07
N LEU A 264 13.48 -14.46 -4.46
CA LEU A 264 14.71 -15.24 -4.26
C LEU A 264 15.77 -14.96 -5.34
N GLU A 265 15.32 -14.59 -6.54
CA GLU A 265 16.17 -14.28 -7.71
C GLU A 265 15.52 -13.07 -8.40
N VAL A 266 16.18 -11.90 -8.35
CA VAL A 266 15.75 -10.65 -9.03
C VAL A 266 16.61 -10.41 -10.26
#